data_AF-C8V6K3-F1
#
_entry.id   AF-C8V6K3-F1
#
_cell.length_a   1.000
_cell.length_b   1.000
_cell.length_c   1.000
_cell.angle_alpha   90.00
_cell.angle_beta   90.00
_cell.angle_gamma   90.00
#
_symmetry.space_group_name_H-M   'P 1'
#
loop_
_entity.id
_entity.type
_entity.pdbx_description
1 polymer ?
#
loop_
_entity_poly.entity_id
_entity_poly.type
_entity_poly.pdbx_seq_one_letter_code
_entity_poly.pdbx_strand_id
1 'polypeptide(L)'
;MTCTLVPINLTEPSELEELRQQRLVCGWDNTPDTIESWRKKQEAGLKSFFWITTNTDTNGLQTPIRAGHISLDAYAEPADWDLANAEKTNLTIQNFFILPQYRSKGLGRTVMRKIEALATEEPYGSANCEYITLNCLSKKQYYDEVLGPHARATLSMCNQEWYERQGYVAWKEEPRYEDILPDQTRFVWDAAFMRKKVKQR
;
A
#
# COMPACT_ATOMS: atom_id res chain seq x y z
N MET A 1 12.05 -15.10 -5.83
CA MET A 1 12.50 -13.79 -5.33
C MET A 1 12.35 -13.78 -3.83
N THR A 2 13.41 -13.52 -3.08
CA THR A 2 13.39 -13.37 -1.62
C THR A 2 13.25 -11.88 -1.28
N CYS A 3 12.42 -11.56 -0.30
CA CYS A 3 12.38 -10.22 0.29
C CYS A 3 12.09 -10.33 1.79
N THR A 4 12.37 -9.27 2.53
CA THR A 4 12.00 -9.11 3.94
C THR A 4 11.24 -7.81 4.11
N LEU A 5 10.36 -7.78 5.11
CA LEU A 5 9.67 -6.57 5.53
C LEU A 5 10.37 -6.11 6.81
N VAL A 6 11.09 -4.99 6.72
CA VAL A 6 11.86 -4.44 7.84
C VAL A 6 11.11 -3.22 8.37
N PRO A 7 10.75 -3.15 9.66
CA PRO A 7 10.03 -2.00 10.21
C PRO A 7 10.77 -0.68 9.92
N ILE A 8 10.05 0.33 9.48
CA ILE A 8 10.59 1.68 9.29
C ILE A 8 10.57 2.41 10.63
N ASN A 9 11.62 3.16 10.95
CA ASN A 9 11.62 4.09 12.08
C ASN A 9 11.52 5.54 11.58
N LEU A 10 10.33 6.14 11.59
CA LEU A 10 10.16 7.53 11.11
C LEU A 10 10.66 8.60 12.10
N THR A 11 11.11 8.22 13.30
CA THR A 11 11.84 9.15 14.17
C THR A 11 13.33 9.21 13.83
N GLU A 12 13.84 8.25 13.04
CA GLU A 12 15.20 8.25 12.54
C GLU A 12 15.28 9.13 11.28
N PRO A 13 16.04 10.26 11.30
CA PRO A 13 16.05 11.22 10.20
C PRO A 13 16.43 10.63 8.85
N SER A 14 17.35 9.65 8.83
CA SER A 14 17.79 9.00 7.61
C SER A 14 16.69 8.17 6.95
N GLU A 15 15.89 7.45 7.74
CA GLU A 15 14.76 6.66 7.23
C GLU A 15 13.57 7.53 6.82
N LEU A 16 13.31 8.60 7.59
CA LEU A 16 12.31 9.59 7.25
C LEU A 16 12.61 10.22 5.88
N GLU A 17 13.86 10.64 5.66
CA GLU A 17 14.27 11.23 4.40
C GLU A 17 14.17 10.23 3.24
N GLU A 18 14.59 8.98 3.44
CA GLU A 18 14.43 7.96 2.40
C GLU A 18 12.96 7.71 2.05
N LEU A 19 12.06 7.69 3.04
CA LEU A 19 10.62 7.53 2.78
C LEU A 19 10.13 8.70 1.93
N ARG A 20 10.50 9.94 2.29
CA ARG A 20 10.14 11.15 1.52
C ARG A 20 10.58 11.03 0.07
N GLN A 21 11.83 10.60 -0.18
CA GLN A 21 12.32 10.42 -1.54
C GLN A 21 11.51 9.36 -2.31
N GLN A 22 11.18 8.22 -1.70
CA GLN A 22 10.34 7.22 -2.36
C GLN A 22 8.90 7.72 -2.61
N ARG A 23 8.33 8.54 -1.71
CA ARG A 23 7.02 9.16 -1.91
C ARG A 23 7.03 10.21 -3.01
N LEU A 24 8.10 10.98 -3.15
CA LEU A 24 8.28 11.89 -4.29
C LEU A 24 8.25 11.13 -5.61
N VAL A 25 8.96 9.99 -5.70
CA VAL A 25 8.91 9.10 -6.89
C VAL A 25 7.52 8.49 -7.09
N CYS A 26 6.78 8.22 -6.01
CA CYS A 26 5.41 7.71 -6.09
C CYS A 26 4.43 8.72 -6.71
N GLY A 27 4.65 10.02 -6.48
CA GLY A 27 3.89 11.10 -7.12
C GLY A 27 2.61 11.53 -6.41
N TRP A 28 2.16 10.81 -5.37
CA TRP A 28 1.02 11.19 -4.53
C TRP A 28 1.36 11.07 -3.04
N ASP A 29 0.60 11.73 -2.17
CA ASP A 29 0.82 11.75 -0.71
C ASP A 29 2.30 11.92 -0.33
N ASN A 30 2.92 12.95 -0.89
CA ASN A 30 4.36 13.20 -0.81
C ASN A 30 4.71 14.57 -0.18
N THR A 31 3.71 15.27 0.35
CA THR A 31 3.91 16.56 1.02
C THR A 31 4.52 16.38 2.41
N PRO A 32 5.29 17.36 2.93
CA PRO A 32 5.82 17.32 4.29
C PRO A 32 4.75 17.03 5.36
N ASP A 33 3.58 17.65 5.25
CA ASP A 33 2.50 17.53 6.23
C ASP A 33 1.90 16.12 6.27
N THR A 34 1.75 15.49 5.09
CA THR A 34 1.28 14.10 5.00
C THR A 34 2.26 13.14 5.67
N ILE A 35 3.57 13.31 5.43
CA ILE A 35 4.61 12.47 6.04
C ILE A 35 4.67 12.67 7.56
N GLU A 36 4.55 13.91 8.04
CA GLU A 36 4.52 14.22 9.47
C GLU A 36 3.28 13.63 10.16
N SER A 37 2.11 13.68 9.51
CA SER A 37 0.89 13.01 9.97
C SER A 37 1.11 11.51 10.14
N TRP A 38 1.78 10.87 9.18
CA TRP A 38 2.11 9.46 9.25
C TRP A 38 3.11 9.11 10.35
N ARG A 39 4.12 9.96 10.59
CA ARG A 39 5.07 9.81 11.70
C ARG A 39 4.34 9.78 13.05
N LYS A 40 3.43 10.74 13.28
CA LYS A 40 2.60 10.79 14.49
C LYS A 40 1.73 9.55 14.66
N LYS A 41 1.17 9.03 13.57
CA LYS A 41 0.35 7.80 13.59
C LYS A 41 1.18 6.55 13.87
N GLN A 42 2.43 6.51 13.43
CA GLN A 42 3.36 5.45 13.80
C GLN A 42 3.70 5.52 15.30
N GLU A 43 3.99 6.71 15.83
CA GLU A 43 4.23 6.90 17.27
C GLU A 43 3.03 6.49 18.13
N ALA A 44 1.81 6.69 17.62
CA ALA A 44 0.56 6.27 18.27
C ALA A 44 0.24 4.77 18.10
N GLY A 45 1.06 4.00 17.38
CA GLY A 45 0.81 2.57 17.11
C GLY A 45 -0.33 2.29 16.14
N LEU A 46 -0.82 3.30 15.42
CA LEU A 46 -1.91 3.16 14.44
C LEU A 46 -1.39 2.74 13.06
N LYS A 47 -0.16 3.17 12.72
CA LYS A 47 0.46 2.95 11.41
C LYS A 47 1.74 2.13 11.52
N SER A 48 1.79 0.95 10.91
CA SER A 48 3.00 0.12 10.88
C SER A 48 3.62 0.10 9.50
N PHE A 49 4.71 0.83 9.30
CA PHE A 49 5.44 0.86 8.04
C PHE A 49 6.56 -0.19 7.98
N PHE A 50 6.79 -0.71 6.78
CA PHE A 50 7.88 -1.63 6.49
C PHE A 50 8.60 -1.25 5.19
N TRP A 51 9.93 -1.24 5.24
CA TRP A 51 10.78 -1.33 4.07
C TRP A 51 10.60 -2.68 3.40
N ILE A 52 10.44 -2.68 2.08
CA ILE A 52 10.54 -3.87 1.24
C ILE A 52 12.01 -4.06 0.92
N THR A 53 12.70 -4.90 1.69
CA THR A 53 14.13 -5.14 1.52
C THR A 53 14.36 -6.37 0.65
N THR A 54 15.22 -6.26 -0.36
CA THR A 54 15.62 -7.36 -1.25
C THR A 54 17.09 -7.25 -1.56
N ASN A 55 17.69 -8.28 -2.14
CA ASN A 55 19.08 -8.21 -2.61
C ASN A 55 19.12 -7.84 -4.09
N THR A 56 20.05 -6.96 -4.48
CA THR A 56 20.50 -6.84 -5.86
C THR A 56 21.75 -7.69 -6.06
N ASP A 57 21.83 -8.35 -7.21
CA ASP A 57 23.05 -9.00 -7.66
C ASP A 57 23.79 -8.03 -8.60
N THR A 58 24.88 -7.45 -8.09
CA THR A 58 25.81 -6.64 -8.88
C THR A 58 27.17 -7.31 -8.83
N ASN A 59 27.62 -7.86 -9.96
CA ASN A 59 28.89 -8.59 -10.08
C ASN A 59 29.05 -9.77 -9.08
N GLY A 60 27.96 -10.47 -8.75
CA GLY A 60 27.97 -11.60 -7.82
C GLY A 60 27.91 -11.22 -6.34
N LEU A 61 27.90 -9.91 -6.02
CA LEU A 61 27.73 -9.43 -4.65
C LEU A 61 26.26 -9.15 -4.38
N GLN A 62 25.71 -9.82 -3.35
CA GLN A 62 24.36 -9.58 -2.88
C GLN A 62 24.35 -8.43 -1.86
N THR A 63 23.91 -7.26 -2.28
CA THR A 63 23.74 -6.11 -1.39
C THR A 63 22.26 -5.91 -1.06
N PRO A 64 21.89 -5.78 0.23
CA PRO A 64 20.51 -5.47 0.60
C PRO A 64 20.16 -4.05 0.16
N ILE A 65 18.99 -3.92 -0.44
CA ILE A 65 18.42 -2.65 -0.90
C ILE A 65 16.98 -2.50 -0.40
N ARG A 66 16.57 -1.26 -0.17
CA ARG A 66 15.17 -0.89 0.10
C ARG A 66 14.47 -0.66 -1.24
N ALA A 67 13.79 -1.68 -1.73
CA ALA A 67 13.12 -1.65 -3.04
C ALA A 67 11.77 -0.91 -3.04
N GLY A 68 11.28 -0.51 -1.87
CA GLY A 68 9.98 0.13 -1.72
C GLY A 68 9.54 0.14 -0.25
N HIS A 69 8.26 0.45 -0.04
CA HIS A 69 7.63 0.44 1.27
C HIS A 69 6.18 -0.06 1.19
N ILE A 70 5.66 -0.50 2.33
CA ILE A 70 4.27 -0.91 2.54
C ILE A 70 3.89 -0.60 3.98
N SER A 71 2.61 -0.34 4.25
CA SER A 71 2.10 -0.22 5.63
C SER A 71 0.92 -1.15 5.89
N LEU A 72 0.77 -1.53 7.15
CA LEU A 72 -0.32 -2.33 7.69
C LEU A 72 -0.89 -1.60 8.91
N ASP A 73 -2.15 -1.19 8.79
CA ASP A 73 -2.69 -0.15 9.66
C ASP A 73 -3.98 -0.60 10.35
N ALA A 74 -4.12 -0.18 11.61
CA ALA A 74 -5.31 -0.39 12.45
C ALA A 74 -6.29 0.79 12.37
N TYR A 75 -6.15 1.65 11.35
CA TYR A 75 -7.01 2.80 11.10
C TYR A 75 -7.18 3.05 9.59
N ALA A 76 -8.23 3.78 9.24
CA ALA A 76 -8.49 4.30 7.89
C ALA A 76 -8.96 5.76 7.99
N GLU A 77 -8.76 6.54 6.91
CA GLU A 77 -9.21 7.94 6.83
C GLU A 77 -9.96 8.23 5.53
N PRO A 78 -11.29 8.50 5.58
CA PRO A 78 -12.10 8.65 6.78
C PRO A 78 -12.25 7.32 7.52
N ALA A 79 -12.66 7.40 8.78
CA ALA A 79 -12.83 6.23 9.64
C ALA A 79 -13.83 5.26 9.00
N ASP A 80 -13.39 4.02 8.84
CA ASP A 80 -14.19 2.93 8.29
C ASP A 80 -13.78 1.64 9.01
N TRP A 81 -14.68 1.16 9.85
CA TRP A 81 -14.43 -0.01 10.70
C TRP A 81 -14.29 -1.32 9.91
N ASP A 82 -14.91 -1.37 8.73
CA ASP A 82 -14.81 -2.53 7.83
C ASP A 82 -13.47 -2.55 7.07
N LEU A 83 -12.79 -1.41 6.95
CA LEU A 83 -11.41 -1.34 6.47
C LEU A 83 -10.41 -1.69 7.59
N ALA A 84 -10.45 -0.94 8.68
CA ALA A 84 -9.49 -1.14 9.76
C ALA A 84 -10.04 -0.66 11.09
N ASN A 85 -9.66 -1.35 12.15
CA ASN A 85 -10.10 -1.02 13.49
C ASN A 85 -9.01 -1.25 14.54
N ALA A 86 -9.17 -0.58 15.68
CA ALA A 86 -8.23 -0.64 16.79
C ALA A 86 -8.12 -2.04 17.43
N GLU A 87 -9.15 -2.87 17.27
CA GLU A 87 -9.15 -4.27 17.71
C GLU A 87 -8.31 -5.18 16.81
N LYS A 88 -7.82 -4.65 15.67
CA LYS A 88 -7.08 -5.37 14.65
C LYS A 88 -7.80 -6.63 14.14
N THR A 89 -9.14 -6.63 14.18
CA THR A 89 -9.95 -7.68 13.54
C THR A 89 -9.98 -7.48 12.03
N ASN A 90 -9.89 -6.23 11.58
CA ASN A 90 -9.56 -5.85 10.20
C ASN A 90 -8.32 -4.96 10.22
N LEU A 91 -7.39 -5.21 9.31
CA LEU A 91 -6.21 -4.38 9.09
C LEU A 91 -6.13 -4.00 7.62
N THR A 92 -5.83 -2.74 7.35
CA THR A 92 -5.75 -2.25 5.97
C THR A 92 -4.30 -2.10 5.53
N ILE A 93 -4.01 -2.60 4.33
CA ILE A 93 -2.77 -2.28 3.62
C ILE A 93 -2.91 -0.87 3.04
N GLN A 94 -1.93 -0.03 3.33
CA GLN A 94 -1.79 1.30 2.73
C GLN A 94 -0.36 1.51 2.23
N ASN A 95 -0.16 2.55 1.42
CA ASN A 95 1.16 3.00 0.96
C ASN A 95 2.03 1.88 0.37
N PHE A 96 1.43 0.89 -0.29
CA PHE A 96 2.18 -0.15 -0.96
C PHE A 96 2.80 0.39 -2.25
N PHE A 97 4.12 0.55 -2.24
CA PHE A 97 4.88 1.11 -3.33
C PHE A 97 6.18 0.34 -3.52
N ILE A 98 6.47 -0.01 -4.77
CA ILE A 98 7.76 -0.56 -5.18
C ILE A 98 8.36 0.43 -6.18
N LEU A 99 9.63 0.78 -5.99
CA LEU A 99 10.37 1.64 -6.91
C LEU A 99 10.34 1.03 -8.31
N PRO A 100 10.11 1.83 -9.38
CA PRO A 100 9.92 1.32 -10.74
C PRO A 100 10.96 0.30 -11.21
N GLN A 101 12.24 0.54 -10.93
CA GLN A 101 13.35 -0.34 -11.33
C GLN A 101 13.32 -1.73 -10.67
N TYR A 102 12.55 -1.92 -9.59
CA TYR A 102 12.41 -3.20 -8.89
C TYR A 102 11.03 -3.84 -9.09
N ARG A 103 10.16 -3.26 -9.94
CA ARG A 103 8.86 -3.82 -10.30
C ARG A 103 9.02 -4.97 -11.28
N SER A 104 9.35 -6.16 -10.81
CA SER A 104 9.33 -7.38 -11.64
C SER A 104 9.49 -8.64 -10.79
N LYS A 105 9.56 -9.81 -11.45
CA LYS A 105 9.96 -11.10 -10.84
C LYS A 105 9.12 -11.56 -9.64
N GLY A 106 7.88 -11.09 -9.56
CA GLY A 106 6.93 -11.45 -8.51
C GLY A 106 7.18 -10.80 -7.15
N LEU A 107 8.04 -9.78 -7.04
CA LEU A 107 8.33 -9.11 -5.77
C LEU A 107 7.06 -8.65 -5.05
N GLY A 108 6.14 -7.98 -5.76
CA GLY A 108 4.89 -7.52 -5.15
C GLY A 108 4.03 -8.65 -4.59
N ARG A 109 3.93 -9.78 -5.31
CA ARG A 109 3.21 -10.97 -4.81
C ARG A 109 3.87 -11.54 -3.55
N THR A 110 5.20 -11.56 -3.50
CA THR A 110 5.93 -12.01 -2.31
C THR A 110 5.72 -11.07 -1.13
N VAL A 111 5.70 -9.76 -1.36
CA VAL A 111 5.39 -8.75 -0.33
C VAL A 111 3.99 -8.94 0.23
N MET A 112 2.98 -9.11 -0.63
CA MET A 112 1.59 -9.33 -0.21
C MET A 112 1.46 -10.58 0.68
N ARG A 113 2.11 -11.69 0.33
CA ARG A 113 2.09 -12.90 1.20
C ARG A 113 2.72 -12.65 2.57
N LYS A 114 3.76 -11.82 2.64
CA LYS A 114 4.44 -11.52 3.91
C LYS A 114 3.62 -10.58 4.78
N ILE A 115 3.04 -9.53 4.20
CA ILE A 115 2.20 -8.60 4.95
C ILE A 115 0.91 -9.29 5.42
N GLU A 116 0.36 -10.21 4.61
CA GLU A 116 -0.76 -11.08 4.99
C GLU A 116 -0.45 -11.96 6.20
N ALA A 117 0.76 -12.54 6.26
CA ALA A 117 1.19 -13.31 7.43
C ALA A 117 1.36 -12.40 8.67
N LEU A 118 2.02 -11.25 8.51
CA LEU A 118 2.20 -10.27 9.60
C LEU A 118 0.89 -9.77 10.18
N ALA A 119 -0.19 -9.70 9.38
CA ALA A 119 -1.51 -9.31 9.87
C ALA A 119 -2.08 -10.24 10.95
N THR A 120 -1.56 -11.47 11.06
CA THR A 120 -1.97 -12.44 12.08
C THR A 120 -1.02 -12.54 13.28
N GLU A 121 0.07 -11.77 13.29
CA GLU A 121 1.17 -11.88 14.26
C GLU A 121 1.40 -10.57 15.02
N GLU A 122 1.42 -10.64 16.35
CA GLU A 122 1.84 -9.50 17.19
C GLU A 122 3.33 -9.18 16.95
N PRO A 123 3.76 -7.91 17.09
CA PRO A 123 3.00 -6.76 17.59
C PRO A 123 2.21 -5.99 16.51
N TYR A 124 2.35 -6.34 15.23
CA TYR A 124 1.79 -5.55 14.12
C TYR A 124 0.35 -5.97 13.82
N GLY A 125 0.15 -7.27 13.64
CA GLY A 125 -1.14 -7.89 13.45
C GLY A 125 -1.84 -8.22 14.76
N SER A 126 -2.76 -9.16 14.67
CA SER A 126 -3.38 -9.81 15.82
C SER A 126 -3.77 -11.23 15.46
N ALA A 127 -3.67 -12.15 16.42
CA ALA A 127 -4.21 -13.50 16.27
C ALA A 127 -5.72 -13.49 16.01
N ASN A 128 -6.43 -12.38 16.23
CA ASN A 128 -7.85 -12.21 15.95
C ASN A 128 -8.16 -11.58 14.58
N CYS A 129 -7.15 -11.17 13.82
CA CYS A 129 -7.34 -10.62 12.49
C CYS A 129 -8.11 -11.60 11.60
N GLU A 130 -9.23 -11.15 11.05
CA GLU A 130 -10.10 -11.91 10.16
C GLU A 130 -9.85 -11.52 8.71
N TYR A 131 -9.79 -10.22 8.43
CA TYR A 131 -9.58 -9.69 7.09
C TYR A 131 -8.38 -8.76 7.02
N ILE A 132 -7.63 -8.93 5.93
CA ILE A 132 -6.75 -7.89 5.42
C ILE A 132 -7.50 -7.15 4.31
N THR A 133 -7.48 -5.83 4.37
CA THR A 133 -8.23 -4.98 3.45
C THR A 133 -7.29 -4.03 2.71
N LEU A 134 -7.79 -3.41 1.67
CA LEU A 134 -7.18 -2.29 0.96
C LEU A 134 -8.24 -1.58 0.14
N ASN A 135 -7.89 -0.40 -0.37
CA ASN A 135 -8.62 0.22 -1.46
C ASN A 135 -7.64 0.57 -2.58
N CYS A 136 -8.13 0.53 -3.82
CA CYS A 136 -7.38 0.91 -5.00
C CYS A 136 -8.32 1.44 -6.07
N LEU A 137 -7.78 2.09 -7.11
CA LEU A 137 -8.58 2.53 -8.25
C LEU A 137 -9.50 1.42 -8.78
N SER A 138 -10.78 1.75 -8.96
CA SER A 138 -11.78 0.86 -9.54
C SER A 138 -11.39 0.44 -10.96
N LYS A 139 -11.57 -0.86 -11.26
CA LYS A 139 -11.41 -1.37 -12.62
C LYS A 139 -12.42 -0.77 -13.60
N LYS A 140 -13.61 -0.34 -13.14
CA LYS A 140 -14.58 0.34 -14.00
C LYS A 140 -13.98 1.63 -14.57
N GLN A 141 -13.41 2.46 -13.70
CA GLN A 141 -12.77 3.70 -14.11
C GLN A 141 -11.44 3.48 -14.83
N TYR A 142 -10.70 2.41 -14.50
CA TYR A 142 -9.50 2.04 -15.24
C TYR A 142 -9.77 1.73 -16.72
N TYR A 143 -10.94 1.16 -17.03
CA TYR A 143 -11.36 0.82 -18.40
C TYR A 143 -12.37 1.81 -19.00
N ASP A 144 -12.73 2.86 -18.27
CA ASP A 144 -13.62 3.91 -18.76
C ASP A 144 -13.05 4.59 -20.01
N GLU A 145 -13.92 5.02 -20.92
CA GLU A 145 -13.51 5.62 -22.20
C GLU A 145 -12.86 6.99 -22.02
N VAL A 146 -13.31 7.76 -21.02
CA VAL A 146 -12.86 9.13 -20.75
C VAL A 146 -11.76 9.14 -19.70
N LEU A 147 -11.99 8.50 -18.55
CA LEU A 147 -11.06 8.52 -17.43
C LEU A 147 -9.94 7.47 -17.57
N GLY A 148 -10.22 6.35 -18.24
CA GLY A 148 -9.27 5.25 -18.39
C GLY A 148 -7.93 5.64 -19.01
N PRO A 149 -7.87 6.47 -20.08
CA PRO A 149 -6.61 7.00 -20.60
C PRO A 149 -5.75 7.72 -19.55
N HIS A 150 -6.36 8.50 -18.66
CA HIS A 150 -5.66 9.20 -17.58
C HIS A 150 -5.15 8.23 -16.50
N ALA A 151 -5.96 7.24 -16.12
CA ALA A 151 -5.55 6.19 -15.19
C ALA A 151 -4.36 5.39 -15.74
N ARG A 152 -4.40 5.03 -17.01
CA ARG A 152 -3.36 4.22 -17.68
C ARG A 152 -2.07 4.99 -17.96
N ALA A 153 -2.09 6.33 -17.90
CA ALA A 153 -0.88 7.14 -17.99
C ALA A 153 0.03 6.98 -16.77
N THR A 154 -0.54 6.70 -15.59
CA THR A 154 0.20 6.54 -14.32
C THR A 154 0.28 5.08 -13.86
N LEU A 155 -0.77 4.29 -14.13
CA LEU A 155 -0.88 2.89 -13.74
C LEU A 155 -0.67 1.97 -14.95
N SER A 156 0.50 1.30 -14.97
CA SER A 156 0.84 0.34 -16.02
C SER A 156 -0.07 -0.89 -16.08
N MET A 157 -0.92 -1.08 -15.07
CA MET A 157 -1.88 -2.18 -15.00
C MET A 157 -3.06 -1.84 -14.09
N CYS A 158 -4.17 -2.58 -14.21
CA CYS A 158 -5.30 -2.46 -13.29
C CYS A 158 -4.94 -3.03 -11.91
N ASN A 159 -4.91 -2.16 -10.88
CA ASN A 159 -4.61 -2.56 -9.51
C ASN A 159 -5.66 -3.52 -8.95
N GLN A 160 -6.95 -3.23 -9.17
CA GLN A 160 -8.04 -4.09 -8.69
C GLN A 160 -7.88 -5.52 -9.21
N GLU A 161 -7.66 -5.71 -10.52
CA GLU A 161 -7.44 -7.05 -11.09
C GLU A 161 -6.15 -7.71 -10.61
N TRP A 162 -5.12 -6.93 -10.26
CA TRP A 162 -3.89 -7.46 -9.67
C TRP A 162 -4.13 -8.03 -8.27
N TYR A 163 -4.95 -7.37 -7.45
CA TYR A 163 -5.35 -7.86 -6.14
C TYR A 163 -6.36 -9.01 -6.24
N GLU A 164 -7.29 -8.99 -7.19
CA GLU A 164 -8.22 -10.11 -7.47
C GLU A 164 -7.43 -11.41 -7.74
N ARG A 165 -6.36 -11.34 -8.55
CA ARG A 165 -5.45 -12.47 -8.80
C ARG A 165 -4.70 -12.98 -7.56
N GLN A 166 -4.75 -12.27 -6.44
CA GLN A 166 -4.15 -12.65 -5.17
C GLN A 166 -5.18 -13.11 -4.14
N GLY A 167 -6.44 -13.21 -4.54
CA GLY A 167 -7.55 -13.70 -3.72
C GLY A 167 -8.29 -12.61 -2.94
N TYR A 168 -8.06 -11.33 -3.25
CA TYR A 168 -8.88 -10.25 -2.72
C TYR A 168 -10.20 -10.16 -3.47
N VAL A 169 -11.27 -9.88 -2.75
CA VAL A 169 -12.61 -9.69 -3.30
C VAL A 169 -13.07 -8.28 -3.00
N ALA A 170 -13.51 -7.56 -4.03
CA ALA A 170 -14.13 -6.25 -3.86
C ALA A 170 -15.50 -6.41 -3.16
N TRP A 171 -15.76 -5.59 -2.14
CA TRP A 171 -17.05 -5.64 -1.40
C TRP A 171 -17.85 -4.34 -1.51
N LYS A 172 -17.18 -3.21 -1.79
CA LYS A 172 -17.82 -1.93 -2.10
C LYS A 172 -16.96 -1.10 -3.03
N GLU A 173 -17.57 -0.05 -3.58
CA GLU A 173 -16.94 0.94 -4.44
C GLU A 173 -17.52 2.32 -4.08
N GLU A 174 -16.65 3.32 -3.93
CA GLU A 174 -17.06 4.69 -3.56
C GLU A 174 -16.04 5.73 -4.08
N PRO A 175 -16.46 6.98 -4.34
CA PRO A 175 -15.56 8.07 -4.70
C PRO A 175 -14.53 8.33 -3.60
N ARG A 176 -13.24 8.43 -3.96
CA ARG A 176 -12.16 8.47 -2.96
C ARG A 176 -11.02 9.45 -3.24
N TYR A 177 -10.50 9.48 -4.44
CA TYR A 177 -9.28 10.26 -4.73
C TYR A 177 -9.64 11.44 -5.62
N GLU A 178 -9.59 12.64 -5.04
CA GLU A 178 -9.74 13.87 -5.80
C GLU A 178 -8.49 14.09 -6.68
N ASP A 179 -8.71 14.49 -7.92
CA ASP A 179 -7.64 14.75 -8.87
C ASP A 179 -8.05 15.88 -9.83
N ILE A 180 -7.07 16.46 -10.51
CA ILE A 180 -7.24 17.59 -11.41
C ILE A 180 -6.59 17.24 -12.74
N LEU A 181 -7.39 17.22 -13.80
CA LEU A 181 -6.91 17.01 -15.16
C LEU A 181 -6.05 18.20 -15.64
N PRO A 182 -5.22 18.02 -16.68
CA PRO A 182 -4.39 19.11 -17.21
C PRO A 182 -5.17 20.37 -17.63
N ASP A 183 -6.43 20.20 -18.01
CA ASP A 183 -7.37 21.28 -18.38
C ASP A 183 -8.05 21.95 -17.17
N GLN A 184 -7.60 21.66 -15.95
CA GLN A 184 -8.17 22.12 -14.66
C GLN A 184 -9.53 21.51 -14.31
N THR A 185 -10.01 20.52 -15.04
CA THR A 185 -11.23 19.79 -14.69
C THR A 185 -10.98 18.97 -13.42
N ARG A 186 -11.77 19.25 -12.37
CA ARG A 186 -11.77 18.45 -11.14
C ARG A 186 -12.60 17.20 -11.33
N PHE A 187 -12.10 16.08 -10.84
CA PHE A 187 -12.83 14.83 -10.85
C PHE A 187 -12.43 13.97 -9.64
N VAL A 188 -13.20 12.92 -9.40
CA VAL A 188 -12.97 12.01 -8.28
C VAL A 188 -12.86 10.58 -8.82
N TRP A 189 -11.74 9.94 -8.50
CA TRP A 189 -11.55 8.53 -8.75
C TRP A 189 -12.34 7.70 -7.72
N ASP A 190 -13.10 6.73 -8.20
CA ASP A 190 -13.74 5.68 -7.43
C ASP A 190 -12.69 4.66 -7.01
N ALA A 191 -12.68 4.35 -5.71
CA ALA A 191 -11.89 3.27 -5.17
C ALA A 191 -12.74 2.01 -5.00
N ALA A 192 -12.23 0.88 -5.46
CA ALA A 192 -12.72 -0.43 -5.10
C ALA A 192 -12.08 -0.84 -3.76
N PHE A 193 -12.94 -1.17 -2.79
CA PHE A 193 -12.54 -1.63 -1.47
C PHE A 193 -12.52 -3.15 -1.49
N MET A 194 -11.36 -3.71 -1.19
CA MET A 194 -11.05 -5.12 -1.42
C MET A 194 -10.51 -5.80 -0.16
N ARG A 195 -11.05 -6.97 0.16
CA ARG A 195 -10.65 -7.72 1.37
C ARG A 195 -10.30 -9.16 1.03
N LYS A 196 -9.45 -9.74 1.85
CA LYS A 196 -9.08 -11.15 1.81
C LYS A 196 -9.11 -11.70 3.23
N LYS A 197 -9.71 -12.87 3.40
CA LYS A 197 -9.71 -13.54 4.70
C LYS A 197 -8.31 -14.11 4.97
N VAL A 198 -7.71 -13.76 6.11
CA VAL A 198 -6.35 -14.23 6.47
C VAL A 198 -6.39 -15.57 7.21
N LYS A 199 -7.50 -15.87 7.91
CA LYS A 199 -7.75 -17.18 8.50
C LYS A 199 -8.54 -18.06 7.54
N GLN A 200 -7.91 -19.12 7.04
CA GLN A 200 -8.67 -20.27 6.54
C GLN A 200 -9.09 -21.09 7.76
N ARG A 201 -10.39 -21.19 8.00
CA ARG A 201 -10.94 -22.21 8.90
C ARG A 201 -10.81 -23.58 8.23
#